data_AF-A0A853ELL6-F1
#
_entry.id   AF-A0A853ELL6-F1
#
_cell.length_a   1.000
_cell.length_b   1.000
_cell.length_c   1.000
_cell.angle_alpha   90.00
_cell.angle_beta   90.00
_cell.angle_gamma   90.00
#
_symmetry.space_group_name_H-M   'P 1'
#
loop_
_entity.id
_entity.type
_entity.pdbx_description
1 polymer ?
#
loop_
_entity_poly.entity_id
_entity_poly.type
_entity_poly.pdbx_seq_one_letter_code
_entity_poly.pdbx_strand_id
1 'polypeptide(L)'
;MREVIDKEWSITSVATSHDLAPQTVGNWVAKYKKEHGSEEARQVAAEAVEVARLKKQVRELQQENEFLKSGSLLRVGTAVSRKYDFINREEDDYPISSMRHWSGISR
;
A
#
# COMPACT_ATOMS: atom_id res chain seq x y z
N MET A 1 -30.71 -3.92 4.58
CA MET A 1 -30.02 -3.78 3.27
C MET A 1 -28.52 -4.07 3.37
N ARG A 2 -27.75 -3.37 4.23
CA ARG A 2 -26.35 -3.74 4.49
C ARG A 2 -26.17 -5.19 4.95
N GLU A 3 -27.13 -5.75 5.69
CA GLU A 3 -27.07 -7.15 6.13
C GLU A 3 -27.08 -8.20 5.01
N VAL A 4 -27.76 -7.97 3.89
CA VAL A 4 -27.71 -8.88 2.72
C VAL A 4 -26.36 -8.78 2.01
N ILE A 5 -25.75 -7.60 2.03
CA ILE A 5 -24.58 -7.25 1.23
C ILE A 5 -23.28 -7.55 1.99
N ASP A 6 -23.27 -7.34 3.31
CA ASP A 6 -22.09 -7.48 4.17
C ASP A 6 -22.02 -8.85 4.89
N LYS A 7 -23.15 -9.55 5.06
CA LYS A 7 -23.22 -10.81 5.84
C LYS A 7 -23.66 -12.04 5.03
N GLU A 8 -23.74 -11.95 3.71
CA GLU A 8 -24.16 -13.03 2.79
C GLU A 8 -25.53 -13.67 3.11
N TRP A 9 -26.44 -12.96 3.76
CA TRP A 9 -27.78 -13.49 4.04
C TRP A 9 -28.62 -13.55 2.77
N SER A 10 -29.37 -14.65 2.60
CA SER A 10 -30.23 -14.81 1.42
C SER A 10 -31.34 -13.77 1.41
N ILE A 11 -31.69 -13.27 0.21
CA ILE A 11 -32.78 -12.30 0.00
C ILE A 11 -34.08 -12.82 0.63
N THR A 12 -34.34 -14.12 0.53
CA THR A 12 -35.51 -14.78 1.13
C THR A 12 -35.49 -14.73 2.64
N SER A 13 -34.34 -14.98 3.28
CA SER A 13 -34.22 -14.93 4.75
C SER A 13 -34.49 -13.54 5.30
N VAL A 14 -33.96 -12.50 4.64
CA VAL A 14 -34.18 -11.10 5.02
C VAL A 14 -35.60 -10.64 4.72
N ALA A 15 -36.18 -11.11 3.63
CA ALA A 15 -37.58 -10.84 3.29
C ALA A 15 -38.52 -11.40 4.37
N THR A 16 -38.32 -12.66 4.78
CA THR A 16 -39.12 -13.30 5.83
C THR A 16 -38.93 -12.66 7.21
N SER A 17 -37.71 -12.24 7.58
CA SER A 17 -37.47 -11.61 8.89
C SER A 17 -38.07 -10.21 9.03
N HIS A 18 -38.29 -9.52 7.91
CA HIS A 18 -38.86 -8.17 7.88
C HIS A 18 -40.30 -8.12 7.36
N ASP A 19 -40.93 -9.27 7.13
CA ASP A 19 -42.28 -9.40 6.55
C ASP A 19 -42.43 -8.64 5.21
N LEU A 20 -41.36 -8.65 4.41
CA LEU A 20 -41.28 -8.00 3.10
C LEU A 20 -41.37 -9.02 1.98
N ALA A 21 -41.88 -8.61 0.82
CA ALA A 21 -41.80 -9.43 -0.38
C ALA A 21 -40.33 -9.57 -0.84
N PRO A 22 -39.85 -10.78 -1.20
CA PRO A 22 -38.48 -11.01 -1.68
C PRO A 22 -38.09 -10.14 -2.89
N GLN A 23 -39.07 -9.82 -3.76
CA GLN A 23 -38.87 -8.92 -4.89
C GLN A 23 -38.53 -7.48 -4.46
N THR A 24 -39.13 -6.99 -3.39
CA THR A 24 -38.87 -5.64 -2.85
C THR A 24 -37.44 -5.52 -2.35
N VAL A 25 -36.97 -6.53 -1.60
CA VAL A 25 -35.60 -6.61 -1.10
C VAL A 25 -34.61 -6.73 -2.27
N GLY A 26 -34.92 -7.57 -3.26
CA GLY A 26 -34.11 -7.71 -4.48
C GLY A 26 -33.96 -6.39 -5.26
N ASN A 27 -35.05 -5.64 -5.43
CA ASN A 27 -35.03 -4.34 -6.11
C ASN A 27 -34.18 -3.31 -5.35
N TRP A 28 -34.27 -3.29 -4.02
CA TRP A 28 -33.45 -2.40 -3.20
C TRP A 28 -31.96 -2.79 -3.26
N VAL A 29 -31.61 -4.08 -3.30
CA VAL A 29 -30.22 -4.54 -3.46
C VAL A 29 -29.68 -4.14 -4.84
N ALA A 30 -30.47 -4.32 -5.90
CA ALA A 30 -30.10 -3.93 -7.25
C ALA A 30 -29.86 -2.41 -7.35
N LYS A 31 -30.72 -1.60 -6.72
CA LYS A 31 -30.53 -0.15 -6.64
C LYS A 31 -29.25 0.22 -5.90
N TYR A 32 -29.01 -0.39 -4.73
CA TYR A 32 -27.79 -0.17 -3.95
C TYR A 32 -26.53 -0.52 -4.74
N LYS A 33 -26.48 -1.70 -5.38
CA LYS A 33 -25.33 -2.12 -6.20
C LYS A 33 -25.06 -1.18 -7.37
N LYS A 34 -26.12 -0.61 -7.97
CA LYS A 34 -25.98 0.36 -9.07
C LYS A 34 -25.42 1.69 -8.58
N GLU A 35 -25.87 2.16 -7.41
CA GLU A 35 -25.44 3.43 -6.82
C GLU A 35 -24.04 3.34 -6.20
N HIS A 36 -23.69 2.20 -5.59
CA HIS A 36 -22.46 2.02 -4.82
C HIS A 36 -21.38 1.21 -5.53
N GLY A 37 -21.71 0.36 -6.50
CA GLY A 37 -20.70 -0.50 -7.16
C GLY A 37 -19.63 0.27 -7.92
N SER A 38 -19.94 1.47 -8.42
CA SER A 38 -18.95 2.35 -9.06
C SER A 38 -18.03 3.05 -8.06
N GLU A 39 -18.56 3.41 -6.88
CA GLU A 39 -17.78 4.03 -5.81
C GLU A 39 -16.87 3.01 -5.12
N GLU A 40 -17.37 1.80 -4.86
CA GLU A 40 -16.56 0.68 -4.35
C GLU A 40 -15.40 0.35 -5.31
N ALA A 41 -15.67 0.27 -6.62
CA ALA A 41 -14.62 0.04 -7.62
C ALA A 41 -13.57 1.17 -7.66
N ARG A 42 -14.02 2.43 -7.53
CA ARG A 42 -13.13 3.60 -7.46
C ARG A 42 -12.27 3.56 -6.20
N GLN A 43 -12.87 3.22 -5.07
CA GLN A 43 -12.16 3.10 -3.79
C GLN A 43 -11.11 1.99 -3.84
N VAL A 44 -11.46 0.80 -4.33
CA VAL A 44 -10.52 -0.31 -4.51
C VAL A 44 -9.36 0.08 -5.43
N ALA A 45 -9.65 0.82 -6.51
CA ALA A 45 -8.59 1.31 -7.41
C ALA A 45 -7.67 2.32 -6.71
N ALA A 46 -8.23 3.24 -5.93
CA ALA A 46 -7.44 4.21 -5.15
C ALA A 46 -6.58 3.51 -4.09
N GLU A 47 -7.13 2.52 -3.38
CA GLU A 47 -6.40 1.70 -2.42
C GLU A 47 -5.27 0.91 -3.09
N ALA A 48 -5.49 0.35 -4.29
CA ALA A 48 -4.46 -0.36 -5.04
C ALA A 48 -3.29 0.55 -5.44
N VAL A 49 -3.58 1.79 -5.87
CA VAL A 49 -2.55 2.80 -6.17
C VAL A 49 -1.73 3.14 -4.93
N GLU A 50 -2.39 3.33 -3.79
CA GLU A 50 -1.72 3.65 -2.54
C GLU A 50 -0.88 2.48 -2.03
N VAL A 51 -1.39 1.25 -2.12
CA VAL A 51 -0.62 0.03 -1.78
C VAL A 51 0.62 -0.09 -2.66
N ALA A 52 0.53 0.20 -3.96
CA ALA A 52 1.69 0.18 -4.85
C ALA A 52 2.72 1.26 -4.46
N ARG A 53 2.27 2.47 -4.14
CA ARG A 53 3.12 3.56 -3.65
C ARG A 53 3.85 3.17 -2.36
N LEU A 54 3.12 2.62 -1.38
CA LEU A 54 3.68 2.19 -0.10
C LEU A 54 4.66 1.04 -0.27
N LYS A 55 4.35 0.03 -1.10
CA LYS A 55 5.29 -1.06 -1.40
C LYS A 55 6.60 -0.55 -2.01
N LYS A 56 6.53 0.43 -2.91
CA LYS A 56 7.72 1.08 -3.46
C LYS A 56 8.54 1.77 -2.38
N GLN A 57 7.91 2.55 -1.50
CA GLN A 57 8.60 3.22 -0.39
C GLN A 57 9.22 2.24 0.59
N VAL A 58 8.53 1.15 0.92
CA VAL A 58 9.06 0.10 1.80
C VAL A 58 10.32 -0.52 1.18
N ARG A 59 10.30 -0.83 -0.11
CA ARG A 59 11.47 -1.37 -0.81
C ARG A 59 12.65 -0.39 -0.80
N GLU A 60 12.41 0.89 -1.07
CA GLU A 60 13.44 1.93 -1.05
C GLU A 60 14.06 2.07 0.35
N LEU A 61 13.22 2.11 1.40
CA LEU A 61 13.68 2.18 2.79
C LEU A 61 14.43 0.92 3.23
N GLN A 62 14.02 -0.26 2.76
CA GLN A 62 14.73 -1.51 3.03
C GLN A 62 16.14 -1.48 2.45
N GLN A 63 16.28 -1.05 1.18
CA GLN A 63 17.59 -0.93 0.53
C GLN A 63 18.49 0.10 1.23
N GLU A 64 17.94 1.26 1.59
CA GLU A 64 18.66 2.27 2.38
C GLU A 64 19.15 1.69 3.72
N ASN A 65 18.27 0.98 4.42
CA ASN A 65 18.59 0.42 5.73
C ASN A 65 19.67 -0.67 5.64
N GLU A 66 19.59 -1.54 4.63
CA GLU A 66 20.60 -2.56 4.34
C GLU A 66 21.96 -1.92 4.05
N PHE A 67 21.99 -0.93 3.16
CA PHE A 67 23.20 -0.18 2.81
C PHE A 67 23.84 0.54 4.01
N LEU A 68 23.04 1.25 4.81
CA LEU A 68 23.55 1.99 5.97
C LEU A 68 24.10 1.06 7.06
N LYS A 69 23.49 -0.12 7.22
CA LYS A 69 23.95 -1.15 8.16
C LYS A 69 25.24 -1.81 7.68
N SER A 70 25.33 -2.19 6.40
CA SER A 70 26.53 -2.85 5.86
C SER A 70 27.75 -1.95 5.91
N GLY A 71 27.58 -0.65 5.67
CA GLY A 71 28.67 0.33 5.73
C GLY A 71 29.06 0.80 7.14
N SER A 72 28.38 0.35 8.20
CA SER A 72 28.52 0.90 9.56
C SER A 72 28.40 2.44 9.62
N LEU A 73 27.68 3.03 8.66
CA LEU A 73 27.60 4.48 8.44
C LEU A 73 26.80 5.21 9.53
N LEU A 74 26.06 4.45 10.34
CA LEU A 74 25.28 4.94 11.49
C LEU A 74 26.15 5.29 12.71
N ARG A 75 27.47 5.03 12.69
CA ARG A 75 28.36 5.38 13.79
C ARG A 75 28.70 6.88 13.78
N VAL A 76 28.61 7.52 14.95
CA VAL A 76 29.02 8.91 15.17
C VAL A 76 30.51 9.07 14.81
N GLY A 77 30.83 10.09 14.03
CA GLY A 77 32.21 10.40 13.62
C GLY A 77 32.73 9.66 12.38
N THR A 78 31.85 9.04 11.59
CA THR A 78 32.26 8.41 10.31
C THR A 78 32.80 9.47 9.34
N ALA A 79 34.10 9.39 9.05
CA ALA A 79 34.78 10.31 8.14
C ALA A 79 34.15 10.28 6.73
N VAL A 80 34.10 11.44 6.07
CA VAL A 80 33.54 11.59 4.72
C VAL A 80 34.26 10.69 3.70
N SER A 81 35.59 10.55 3.80
CA SER A 81 36.36 9.63 2.93
C SER A 81 35.84 8.19 3.00
N ARG A 82 35.55 7.69 4.21
CA ARG A 82 35.01 6.32 4.37
C ARG A 82 33.66 6.14 3.71
N LYS A 83 32.82 7.19 3.68
CA LYS A 83 31.54 7.14 2.98
C LYS A 83 31.74 7.00 1.48
N TYR A 84 32.70 7.75 0.89
CA TYR A 84 33.03 7.63 -0.53
C TYR A 84 33.69 6.30 -0.88
N ASP A 85 34.61 5.80 -0.03
CA ASP A 85 35.25 4.50 -0.23
C ASP A 85 34.21 3.38 -0.23
N PHE A 86 33.21 3.47 0.65
CA PHE A 86 32.11 2.52 0.71
C PHE A 86 31.16 2.65 -0.50
N ILE A 87 30.84 3.87 -0.92
CA ILE A 87 30.04 4.12 -2.14
C ILE A 87 30.71 3.50 -3.38
N ASN A 88 32.02 3.68 -3.56
CA ASN A 88 32.74 3.13 -4.70
C ASN A 88 32.78 1.60 -4.67
N ARG A 89 32.79 0.99 -3.47
CA ARG A 89 32.78 -0.46 -3.31
C ARG A 89 31.43 -1.08 -3.71
N GLU A 90 30.34 -0.36 -3.49
CA GLU A 90 28.96 -0.85 -3.65
C GLU A 90 28.29 -0.31 -4.93
N GLU A 91 29.07 0.27 -5.85
CA GLU A 91 28.55 0.91 -7.08
C GLU A 91 27.91 -0.07 -8.08
N ASP A 92 28.30 -1.34 -8.01
CA ASP A 92 27.69 -2.42 -8.81
C ASP A 92 26.34 -2.88 -8.24
N ASP A 93 26.12 -2.73 -6.93
CA ASP A 93 24.93 -3.23 -6.23
C ASP A 93 23.84 -2.16 -6.08
N TYR A 94 24.23 -0.87 -6.00
CA TYR A 94 23.29 0.24 -5.82
C TYR A 94 23.62 1.42 -6.74
N PRO A 95 22.62 2.21 -7.18
CA PRO A 95 22.89 3.45 -7.90
C PRO A 95 23.66 4.46 -7.04
N ILE A 96 24.75 5.01 -7.59
CA ILE A 96 25.58 6.03 -6.92
C ILE A 96 24.75 7.22 -6.41
N SER A 97 23.74 7.64 -7.17
CA SER A 97 22.82 8.71 -6.77
C SER A 97 22.05 8.39 -5.49
N SER A 98 21.58 7.15 -5.35
CA SER A 98 20.87 6.67 -4.16
C SER A 98 21.82 6.59 -2.96
N MET A 99 23.00 5.99 -3.12
CA MET A 99 23.94 5.86 -2.02
C MET A 99 24.45 7.20 -1.49
N ARG A 100 24.67 8.19 -2.38
CA ARG A 100 25.00 9.57 -1.96
C ARG A 100 23.89 10.20 -1.15
N HIS A 101 22.64 10.05 -1.61
CA HIS A 101 21.46 10.53 -0.90
C HIS A 101 21.34 9.89 0.49
N TRP A 102 21.40 8.56 0.57
CA TRP A 102 21.35 7.80 1.84
C TRP A 102 22.49 8.15 2.79
N SER A 103 23.69 8.41 2.26
CA SER A 103 24.87 8.78 3.05
C SER A 103 24.86 10.21 3.60
N GLY A 104 23.85 11.01 3.24
CA GLY A 104 23.75 12.43 3.57
C GLY A 104 24.82 13.28 2.89
N ILE A 105 25.38 12.81 1.78
CA ILE A 105 26.36 13.54 0.97
C ILE A 105 25.56 14.35 -0.06
N SER A 106 25.49 15.67 0.14
CA SER A 106 24.82 16.56 -0.79
C SER A 106 25.56 16.64 -2.13
N ARG A 107 24.84 17.17 -3.13
CA ARG A 107 25.33 17.41 -4.50
C ARG A 107 26.46 18.43 -4.51
#